data_AF-A0A7U5Y3I8-F1
#
_entry.id   AF-A0A7U5Y3I8-F1
#
_cell.length_a   1.000
_cell.length_b   1.000
_cell.length_c   1.000
_cell.angle_alpha   90.00
_cell.angle_beta   90.00
_cell.angle_gamma   90.00
#
_symmetry.space_group_name_H-M   'P 1'
#
loop_
_entity.id
_entity.type
_entity.pdbx_description
1 polymer ?
#
loop_
_entity_poly.entity_id
_entity_poly.type
_entity_poly.pdbx_seq_one_letter_code
_entity_poly.pdbx_strand_id
1 'polypeptide(L)'
;MAGQLDKQLRKPGENLLSGAQGKSLREKMDEAFRAAHLAVPLKWYEAARVELWSAENDPAKIYQVRTAFGTYCLFYADRLKNPDAPSQPRMSACPKRF
;
A
#
# COMPACT_ATOMS: atom_id res chain seq x y z
N MET A 1 -5.45 47.97 -45.80
CA MET A 1 -6.82 47.98 -45.20
C MET A 1 -7.38 46.56 -45.01
N ALA A 2 -6.62 45.62 -44.43
CA ALA A 2 -7.04 44.21 -44.32
C ALA A 2 -7.68 43.83 -42.96
N GLY A 3 -7.42 44.59 -41.90
CA GLY A 3 -7.90 44.26 -40.54
C GLY A 3 -9.27 44.83 -40.15
N GLN A 4 -9.87 45.69 -40.99
CA GLN A 4 -11.14 46.35 -40.66
C GLN A 4 -12.35 45.51 -41.11
N LEU A 5 -12.23 44.84 -42.26
CA LEU A 5 -13.21 43.87 -42.74
C LEU A 5 -13.24 42.63 -41.83
N ASP A 6 -12.07 42.17 -41.40
CA ASP A 6 -11.93 41.05 -40.46
C ASP A 6 -12.57 41.33 -39.09
N LYS A 7 -12.60 42.59 -38.65
CA LYS A 7 -13.31 43.01 -37.43
C LYS A 7 -14.83 43.05 -37.60
N GLN A 8 -15.34 43.38 -38.80
CA GLN A 8 -16.77 43.48 -39.08
C GLN A 8 -17.42 42.12 -39.33
N LEU A 9 -16.64 41.13 -39.80
CA LEU A 9 -17.10 39.76 -40.03
C LEU A 9 -17.12 38.88 -38.77
N ARG A 10 -16.51 39.32 -37.67
CA ARG A 10 -16.55 38.58 -36.39
C ARG A 10 -17.94 38.72 -35.77
N LYS A 11 -18.68 37.62 -35.69
CA LYS A 11 -19.95 37.58 -34.97
C LYS A 11 -19.71 37.81 -33.47
N PRO A 12 -20.48 38.70 -32.81
CA PRO A 12 -20.38 38.89 -31.37
C PRO A 12 -20.76 37.59 -30.66
N GLY A 13 -19.80 36.99 -29.95
CA GLY A 13 -19.99 35.76 -29.17
C GLY A 13 -19.19 34.53 -29.63
N GLU A 14 -18.64 34.50 -30.84
CA GLU A 14 -17.85 33.34 -31.32
C GLU A 14 -16.44 33.27 -30.71
N ASN A 15 -15.93 34.37 -30.14
CA ASN A 15 -14.69 34.39 -29.36
C ASN A 15 -14.91 34.19 -27.85
N LEU A 16 -16.10 33.74 -27.44
CA LEU A 16 -16.26 33.16 -26.13
C LEU A 16 -15.57 31.80 -26.18
N LEU A 17 -14.24 31.79 -25.98
CA LEU A 17 -13.55 30.68 -25.33
C LEU A 17 -14.54 30.18 -24.28
N SER A 18 -15.10 29.00 -24.52
CA SER A 18 -16.19 28.43 -23.74
C SER A 18 -15.90 28.79 -22.29
N GLY A 19 -16.77 29.64 -21.70
CA GLY A 19 -16.53 30.17 -20.36
C GLY A 19 -16.11 29.01 -19.48
N ALA A 20 -15.12 29.23 -18.59
CA ALA A 20 -14.52 28.17 -17.78
C ALA A 20 -15.58 27.51 -16.88
N GLN A 21 -16.44 26.68 -17.48
CA GLN A 21 -17.41 25.80 -16.86
C GLN A 21 -16.66 24.50 -16.69
N GLY A 22 -15.75 24.53 -15.74
CA GLY A 22 -14.89 23.40 -15.44
C GLY A 22 -14.03 23.76 -14.27
N LYS A 23 -13.81 22.77 -13.41
CA LYS A 23 -12.82 22.82 -12.35
C LYS A 23 -11.53 23.45 -12.89
N SER A 24 -10.99 24.40 -12.14
CA SER A 24 -9.66 24.95 -12.38
C SER A 24 -8.64 23.82 -12.54
N LEU A 25 -7.53 24.08 -13.25
CA LEU A 25 -6.46 23.08 -13.40
C LEU A 25 -6.01 22.52 -12.04
N ARG A 26 -5.99 23.38 -11.01
CA ARG A 26 -5.66 23.01 -9.63
C ARG A 26 -6.65 22.00 -9.05
N GLU A 27 -7.95 22.25 -9.19
CA GLU A 27 -8.99 21.33 -8.71
C GLU A 27 -8.96 19.99 -9.46
N LYS A 28 -8.63 19.98 -10.76
CA LYS A 28 -8.44 18.74 -11.51
C LYS A 28 -7.25 17.94 -10.99
N MET A 29 -6.14 18.62 -10.67
CA MET A 29 -4.96 17.98 -10.08
C MET A 29 -5.28 17.42 -8.69
N ASP A 30 -5.91 18.21 -7.82
CA ASP A 30 -6.24 17.80 -6.45
C ASP A 30 -7.22 16.59 -6.46
N GLU A 31 -8.18 16.59 -7.37
CA GLU A 31 -9.08 15.44 -7.57
C GLU A 31 -8.34 14.20 -8.07
N ALA A 32 -7.41 14.35 -9.02
CA ALA A 32 -6.59 13.25 -9.51
C ALA A 32 -5.70 12.67 -8.40
N PHE A 33 -5.07 13.51 -7.57
CA PHE A 33 -4.28 13.06 -6.43
C PHE A 33 -5.14 12.36 -5.37
N ARG A 34 -6.34 12.89 -5.08
CA ARG A 34 -7.27 12.24 -4.15
C ARG A 34 -7.75 10.89 -4.67
N ALA A 35 -8.08 10.80 -5.95
CA ALA A 35 -8.48 9.56 -6.59
C ALA A 35 -7.35 8.52 -6.57
N ALA A 36 -6.11 8.94 -6.88
CA ALA A 36 -4.94 8.06 -6.79
C ALA A 36 -4.69 7.57 -5.36
N HIS A 37 -4.81 8.44 -4.36
CA HIS A 37 -4.64 8.08 -2.96
C HIS A 37 -5.70 7.06 -2.49
N LEU A 38 -6.94 7.17 -2.95
CA LEU A 38 -8.02 6.24 -2.61
C LEU A 38 -7.96 4.93 -3.44
N ALA A 39 -7.46 5.01 -4.68
CA ALA A 39 -7.35 3.85 -5.58
C ALA A 39 -6.22 2.90 -5.20
N VAL A 40 -5.22 3.40 -4.47
CA VAL A 40 -4.18 2.55 -3.88
C VAL A 40 -4.68 2.13 -2.50
N PRO A 41 -5.22 0.89 -2.33
CA PRO A 41 -5.39 0.35 -0.99
C PRO A 41 -4.05 0.45 -0.27
N LEU A 42 -4.04 0.69 1.05
CA LEU A 42 -2.86 0.73 1.92
C LEU A 42 -2.11 -0.62 1.88
N LYS A 43 -1.54 -1.00 0.73
CA LYS A 43 -0.90 -2.30 0.46
C LYS A 43 0.35 -2.47 1.29
N TRP A 44 0.92 -1.39 1.79
CA TRP A 44 2.20 -1.41 2.49
C TRP A 44 2.06 -1.66 4.00
N TYR A 45 0.85 -1.57 4.56
CA TYR A 45 0.63 -1.76 6.00
C TYR A 45 -0.33 -2.92 6.26
N GLU A 46 0.12 -4.15 5.97
CA GLU A 46 -0.45 -5.31 6.64
C GLU A 46 0.32 -5.53 7.94
N ALA A 47 -0.36 -5.33 9.08
CA ALA A 47 0.25 -5.57 10.38
C ALA A 47 0.75 -7.02 10.45
N ALA A 48 1.98 -7.20 10.93
CA ALA A 48 2.54 -8.53 11.09
C ALA A 48 1.67 -9.36 12.02
N ARG A 49 1.19 -10.52 11.55
CA ARG A 49 0.41 -11.46 12.35
C ARG A 49 1.33 -12.55 12.88
N VAL A 50 1.21 -12.85 14.17
CA VAL A 50 1.96 -13.93 14.82
C VAL A 50 0.98 -14.99 15.28
N GLU A 51 1.15 -16.21 14.81
CA GLU A 51 0.32 -17.36 15.15
C GLU A 51 1.20 -18.47 15.74
N LEU A 52 0.68 -19.19 16.74
CA LEU A 52 1.38 -20.37 17.26
C LEU A 52 1.26 -21.50 16.23
N TRP A 53 2.40 -21.99 15.74
CA TRP A 53 2.45 -23.06 14.76
C TRP A 53 2.54 -24.45 15.41
N SER A 54 3.29 -24.56 16.51
CA SER A 54 3.43 -25.78 17.31
C SER A 54 2.19 -26.07 18.17
N ALA A 55 2.10 -27.27 18.75
CA ALA A 55 1.09 -27.55 19.76
C ALA A 55 1.28 -26.63 20.99
N GLU A 56 0.19 -26.31 21.70
CA GLU A 56 0.21 -25.40 22.86
C GLU A 56 1.18 -25.85 23.96
N ASN A 57 1.28 -27.17 24.16
CA ASN A 57 2.12 -27.80 25.18
C ASN A 57 3.50 -28.22 24.68
N ASP A 58 3.88 -27.86 23.45
CA ASP A 58 5.21 -28.21 22.93
C ASP A 58 6.28 -27.37 23.64
N PRO A 59 7.28 -27.97 24.31
CA PRO A 59 8.35 -27.23 24.96
C PRO A 59 9.23 -26.47 23.96
N ALA A 60 9.28 -26.90 22.69
CA ALA A 60 9.96 -26.21 21.60
C ALA A 60 8.94 -25.40 20.77
N LYS A 61 8.60 -24.20 21.23
CA LYS A 61 7.56 -23.38 20.57
C LYS A 61 8.02 -22.88 19.19
N ILE A 62 7.11 -23.00 18.23
CA ILE A 62 7.28 -22.46 16.87
C ILE A 62 6.20 -21.41 16.63
N TYR A 63 6.60 -20.19 16.29
CA TYR A 63 5.68 -19.12 15.93
C TYR A 63 5.77 -18.81 14.44
N GLN A 64 4.65 -18.82 13.75
CA GLN A 64 4.56 -18.37 12.37
C GLN A 64 4.29 -16.86 12.36
N VAL A 65 5.16 -16.11 11.68
CA VAL A 65 5.03 -14.67 11.48
C VAL A 65 4.68 -14.42 10.01
N ARG A 66 3.51 -13.83 9.77
CA ARG A 66 3.05 -13.40 8.45
C ARG A 66 3.19 -11.89 8.34
N THR A 67 3.94 -11.44 7.35
CA THR A 67 4.19 -10.03 7.08
C THR A 67 3.85 -9.70 5.63
N ALA A 68 3.79 -8.42 5.28
CA ALA A 68 3.61 -7.98 3.90
C ALA A 68 4.69 -8.53 2.93
N PHE A 69 5.88 -8.90 3.43
CA PHE A 69 6.99 -9.42 2.65
C PHE A 69 7.03 -10.94 2.57
N GLY A 70 6.13 -11.63 3.26
CA GLY A 70 6.04 -13.09 3.28
C GLY A 70 5.95 -13.67 4.69
N THR A 71 6.09 -14.98 4.75
CA THR A 71 5.87 -15.78 5.95
C THR A 71 7.16 -16.48 6.38
N TYR A 72 7.51 -16.35 7.65
CA TYR A 72 8.65 -17.04 8.26
C TYR A 72 8.26 -17.62 9.62
N CYS A 73 9.07 -18.54 10.12
CA CYS A 73 8.85 -19.17 11.42
C CYS A 73 10.01 -18.86 12.37
N LEU A 74 9.66 -18.61 13.63
CA LEU A 74 10.58 -18.43 14.74
C LEU A 74 10.61 -19.70 15.59
N PHE A 75 11.79 -20.29 15.73
CA PHE A 75 12.03 -21.51 16.47
C PHE A 75 12.67 -21.15 17.81
N TYR A 76 11.93 -21.39 18.89
CA TYR A 76 12.44 -21.24 20.25
C TYR A 76 13.06 -22.55 20.71
N ALA A 77 14.26 -22.47 21.27
CA ALA A 77 14.89 -23.62 21.89
C ALA A 77 14.14 -24.00 23.17
N ASP A 78 14.01 -25.30 23.39
CA ASP A 78 13.55 -25.84 24.66
C ASP A 78 14.64 -25.61 25.73
N ARG A 79 14.42 -24.59 26.57
CA ARG A 79 15.36 -24.24 27.64
C ARG A 79 15.33 -25.20 28.82
N LEU A 80 14.32 -26.06 28.95
CA LEU A 80 14.31 -27.12 29.95
C LEU A 80 15.34 -28.19 29.58
N LYS A 81 15.44 -28.49 28.28
CA LYS A 81 16.37 -29.51 27.76
C LYS A 81 17.75 -28.94 27.45
N ASN A 82 17.84 -27.66 27.10
CA ASN A 82 19.10 -27.01 26.73
C ASN A 82 19.18 -25.60 27.34
N PRO A 83 19.62 -25.48 28.62
CA PRO A 83 19.66 -24.21 29.33
C PRO A 83 20.65 -23.21 28.73
N ASP A 84 21.71 -23.69 28.06
CA ASP A 84 22.73 -22.89 27.39
C ASP A 84 22.30 -22.41 25.99
N ALA A 85 21.06 -22.70 25.58
CA ALA A 85 20.56 -22.28 24.28
C ALA A 85 20.50 -20.74 24.17
N PRO A 86 20.80 -20.19 22.98
CA PRO A 86 20.76 -18.75 22.77
C PRO A 86 19.37 -18.19 23.06
N SER A 87 19.33 -16.99 23.65
CA SER A 87 18.07 -16.35 24.03
C SER A 87 17.22 -15.94 22.83
N GLN A 88 17.86 -15.72 21.69
CA GLN A 88 17.22 -15.32 20.44
C GLN A 88 16.65 -16.54 19.68
N PRO A 89 15.42 -16.45 19.16
CA PRO A 89 14.85 -17.51 18.33
C PRO A 89 15.60 -17.61 17.00
N ARG A 90 15.69 -18.82 16.46
CA ARG A 90 16.18 -19.01 15.10
C ARG A 90 15.06 -18.72 14.11
N MET A 91 15.37 -17.96 13.06
CA MET A 91 14.43 -17.64 11.99
C MET A 91 14.71 -18.53 10.77
N SER A 92 13.68 -19.20 10.25
CA SER A 92 13.79 -19.93 8.98
C SER A 92 12.42 -20.10 8.31
N ALA A 93 12.38 -20.80 7.18
CA ALA A 93 11.14 -21.14 6.50
C ALA A 93 10.25 -22.03 7.39
N CYS A 94 8.94 -21.80 7.33
CA CYS A 94 7.99 -22.61 8.08
C CYS A 94 7.96 -24.07 7.59
N PRO A 95 7.80 -25.05 8.48
CA PRO A 95 7.65 -26.44 8.08
C PRO A 95 6.38 -26.62 7.24
N LYS A 96 6.39 -27.56 6.29
CA LYS A 96 5.18 -27.95 5.55
C LYS A 96 4.24 -28.71 6.50
N ARG A 97 2.98 -28.30 6.56
CA ARG A 97 1.92 -29.11 7.18
C ARG A 97 1.56 -30.23 6.21
N PHE A 98 1.44 -31.46 6.72
CA PHE A 98 1.02 -32.64 5.98
C PHE A 98 -0.48 -32.59 5.68
#